data_AF-A0A4S4M7P8-F1
#
_entry.id   AF-A0A4S4M7P8-F1
#
_cell.length_a   1.000
_cell.length_b   1.000
_cell.length_c   1.000
_cell.angle_alpha   90.00
_cell.angle_beta   90.00
_cell.angle_gamma   90.00
#
_symmetry.space_group_name_H-M   'P 1'
#
loop_
_entity.id
_entity.type
_entity.pdbx_description
1 polymer ?
#
loop_
_entity_poly.entity_id
_entity_poly.type
_entity_poly.pdbx_seq_one_letter_code
_entity_poly.pdbx_strand_id
1 'polypeptide(L)'
;MDLASALERLANYRTRNCRASQDIFENGVVVFRNNALQKLGDDTWSFLEQLTLASIDVGRMDVAEQCLQQLSAQFPGSPRVQCLEGIWKEATESSETVLGYYTKLLEEDPANAAAWKRQISVLRRMGRIERAVEELSQFLDTFYADVEGWLELADIYASCNHFISPLRYTYALQSLSHVLLLAPQNPFYVLQAAETAYTAGDICLAIKMFLMVVDMTDDVGDAPVKDSIPTGITVRAWYGVELVGPLYLKLVQIVVDIPPFLETVSKTPAKRTQSAVIFSLTYSSA
;
A
#
# COMPACT_ATOMS: atom_id res chain seq x y z
N MET A 1 13.01 23.11 -28.97
CA MET A 1 13.73 21.83 -28.82
C MET A 1 13.62 21.06 -30.13
N ASP A 2 14.66 20.32 -30.49
CA ASP A 2 14.66 19.45 -31.67
C ASP A 2 13.78 18.21 -31.44
N LEU A 3 13.06 17.76 -32.48
CA LEU A 3 12.07 16.67 -32.40
C LEU A 3 12.73 15.33 -32.01
N ALA A 4 13.93 15.05 -32.53
CA ALA A 4 14.63 13.81 -32.23
C ALA A 4 15.01 13.70 -30.74
N SER A 5 15.51 14.80 -30.17
CA SER A 5 15.87 14.86 -28.74
C SER A 5 14.64 14.70 -27.83
N ALA A 6 13.49 15.24 -28.23
CA ALA A 6 12.25 15.09 -27.48
C ALA A 6 11.79 13.62 -27.42
N LEU A 7 11.86 12.89 -28.54
CA LEU A 7 11.47 11.47 -28.60
C LEU A 7 12.39 10.57 -27.76
N GLU A 8 13.70 10.81 -27.80
CA GLU A 8 14.66 10.07 -26.99
C GLU A 8 14.39 10.26 -25.49
N ARG A 9 14.12 11.50 -25.06
CA ARG A 9 13.75 11.79 -23.67
C ARG A 9 12.47 11.07 -23.24
N LEU A 10 11.43 11.11 -24.08
CA LEU A 10 10.16 10.44 -23.80
C LEU A 10 10.33 8.91 -23.69
N ALA A 11 11.12 8.30 -24.57
CA ALA A 11 11.46 6.88 -24.49
C ALA A 11 12.24 6.55 -23.20
N ASN A 12 13.20 7.40 -22.80
CA ASN A 12 13.93 7.24 -21.55
C ASN A 12 13.03 7.36 -20.31
N TYR A 13 12.04 8.26 -20.32
CA TYR A 13 11.06 8.35 -19.25
C TYR A 13 10.18 7.11 -19.15
N ARG A 14 9.80 6.49 -20.29
CA ARG A 14 9.06 5.22 -20.34
C ARG A 14 9.87 4.06 -19.76
N THR A 15 11.13 3.90 -20.19
CA THR A 15 11.97 2.77 -19.74
C THR A 15 12.33 2.84 -18.26
N ARG A 16 12.49 4.06 -17.72
CA ARG A 16 12.84 4.28 -16.31
C ARG A 16 11.64 4.47 -15.39
N ASN A 17 10.40 4.42 -15.90
CA ASN A 17 9.17 4.72 -15.14
C ASN A 17 9.28 6.01 -14.29
N CYS A 18 9.89 7.06 -14.84
CA CYS A 18 10.11 8.31 -14.13
C CYS A 18 8.90 9.23 -14.24
N ARG A 19 8.40 9.73 -13.09
CA ARG A 19 7.28 10.67 -13.03
C ARG A 19 7.78 12.12 -13.21
N ALA A 20 8.02 12.52 -14.46
CA ALA A 20 8.42 13.87 -14.85
C ALA A 20 7.32 14.53 -15.71
N SER A 21 6.13 14.71 -15.14
CA SER A 21 4.91 15.04 -15.91
C SER A 21 5.00 16.36 -16.68
N GLN A 22 5.64 17.40 -16.12
CA GLN A 22 5.86 18.68 -16.80
C GLN A 22 6.76 18.53 -18.02
N ASP A 23 7.92 17.89 -17.86
CA ASP A 23 8.88 17.69 -18.95
C ASP A 23 8.27 16.81 -20.05
N ILE A 24 7.54 15.76 -19.67
CA ILE A 24 6.85 14.86 -20.61
C ILE A 24 5.82 15.65 -21.43
N PHE A 25 5.05 16.51 -20.77
CA PHE A 25 4.06 17.35 -21.46
C PHE A 25 4.72 18.33 -22.44
N GLU A 26 5.74 19.05 -22.01
CA GLU A 26 6.43 20.04 -22.86
C GLU A 26 7.06 19.40 -24.11
N ASN A 27 7.72 18.25 -23.94
CA ASN A 27 8.28 17.49 -25.06
C ASN A 27 7.17 16.86 -25.92
N GLY A 28 6.10 16.36 -25.30
CA GLY A 28 4.98 15.72 -25.99
C GLY A 28 4.16 16.69 -26.84
N VAL A 29 3.95 17.93 -26.40
CA VAL A 29 3.26 18.97 -27.19
C VAL A 29 4.03 19.31 -28.47
N VAL A 30 5.36 19.27 -28.45
CA VAL A 30 6.19 19.47 -29.66
C VAL A 30 5.95 18.34 -30.67
N VAL A 31 5.84 17.10 -30.20
CA VAL A 31 5.53 15.93 -31.04
C VAL A 31 4.11 16.03 -31.61
N PHE A 32 3.15 16.45 -30.78
CA PHE A 32 1.75 16.60 -31.16
C PHE A 32 1.55 17.71 -32.22
N ARG A 33 2.18 18.87 -32.05
CA ARG A 33 2.10 20.00 -33.01
C ARG A 33 2.73 19.69 -34.37
N ASN A 34 3.78 18.87 -34.38
CA ASN A 34 4.53 18.55 -35.60
C ASN A 34 3.90 17.40 -36.41
N ASN A 35 2.72 16.89 -36.03
CA ASN A 35 2.10 15.69 -36.61
C ASN A 35 3.06 14.48 -36.72
N ALA A 36 4.03 14.41 -35.80
CA ALA A 36 5.07 13.39 -35.83
C ALA A 36 4.59 12.00 -35.38
N LEU A 37 3.30 11.86 -35.03
CA LEU A 37 2.67 10.59 -34.64
C LEU A 37 2.91 9.49 -35.68
N GLN A 38 2.88 9.81 -36.98
CA GLN A 38 3.12 8.82 -38.04
C GLN A 38 4.57 8.28 -38.05
N LYS A 39 5.54 9.02 -37.51
CA LYS A 39 6.95 8.59 -37.46
C LYS A 39 7.24 7.61 -36.32
N LEU A 40 6.38 7.53 -35.31
CA LEU A 40 6.56 6.63 -34.16
C LEU A 40 6.12 5.20 -34.46
N GLY A 41 5.31 4.97 -35.51
CA GLY A 41 4.82 3.63 -35.84
C GLY A 41 4.06 3.01 -34.65
N ASP A 42 4.48 1.85 -34.20
CA ASP A 42 3.84 1.12 -33.08
C ASP A 42 4.00 1.81 -31.72
N ASP A 43 5.04 2.63 -31.56
CA ASP A 43 5.33 3.34 -30.32
C ASP A 43 4.36 4.50 -30.04
N THR A 44 3.58 4.89 -31.05
CA THR A 44 2.65 6.03 -31.02
C THR A 44 1.63 5.90 -29.88
N TRP A 45 1.09 4.70 -29.67
CA TRP A 45 0.02 4.47 -28.70
C TRP A 45 0.53 4.60 -27.26
N SER A 46 1.67 4.00 -26.96
CA SER A 46 2.31 4.14 -25.66
C SER A 46 2.73 5.57 -25.35
N PHE A 47 3.12 6.34 -26.37
CA PHE A 47 3.37 7.77 -26.25
C PHE A 47 2.09 8.55 -25.95
N LEU A 48 0.97 8.25 -26.63
CA LEU A 48 -0.31 8.89 -26.36
C LEU A 48 -0.82 8.60 -24.94
N GLU A 49 -0.66 7.38 -24.44
CA GLU A 49 -0.99 7.04 -23.05
C GLU A 49 -0.13 7.84 -22.05
N GLN A 50 1.17 7.91 -22.29
CA GLN A 50 2.11 8.68 -21.46
C GLN A 50 1.75 10.18 -21.48
N LEU A 51 1.45 10.74 -22.65
CA LEU A 51 1.05 12.13 -22.81
C LEU A 51 -0.30 12.39 -22.15
N THR A 52 -1.24 11.46 -22.21
CA THR A 52 -2.55 11.57 -21.53
C THR A 52 -2.35 11.72 -20.03
N LEU A 53 -1.60 10.81 -19.40
CA LEU A 53 -1.32 10.87 -17.96
C LEU A 53 -0.57 12.14 -17.56
N ALA A 54 0.46 12.51 -18.32
CA ALA A 54 1.22 13.75 -18.07
C ALA A 54 0.35 15.01 -18.22
N SER A 55 -0.55 15.03 -19.21
CA SER A 55 -1.46 16.16 -19.44
C SER A 55 -2.47 16.31 -18.30
N ILE A 56 -2.98 15.20 -17.76
CA ILE A 56 -3.87 15.20 -16.58
C ILE A 56 -3.12 15.73 -15.36
N ASP A 57 -1.90 15.26 -15.11
CA ASP A 57 -1.06 15.73 -13.99
C ASP A 57 -0.76 17.25 -14.06
N VAL A 58 -0.57 17.80 -15.27
CA VAL A 58 -0.32 19.24 -15.50
C VAL A 58 -1.63 20.07 -15.51
N GLY A 59 -2.79 19.41 -15.54
CA GLY A 59 -4.11 20.07 -15.57
C GLY A 59 -4.57 20.50 -16.97
N ARG A 60 -3.93 20.01 -18.03
CA ARG A 60 -4.29 20.28 -19.44
C ARG A 60 -5.24 19.20 -19.97
N MET A 61 -6.50 19.30 -19.52
CA MET A 61 -7.55 18.34 -19.86
C MET A 61 -7.92 18.33 -21.35
N ASP A 62 -7.69 19.44 -22.05
CA ASP A 62 -7.92 19.60 -23.48
C ASP A 62 -7.01 18.69 -24.33
N VAL A 63 -5.74 18.60 -23.97
CA VAL A 63 -4.77 17.72 -24.64
C VAL A 63 -5.01 16.26 -24.26
N ALA A 64 -5.35 16.00 -22.99
CA ALA A 64 -5.68 14.66 -22.51
C ALA A 64 -6.90 14.09 -23.26
N GLU A 65 -7.96 14.87 -23.43
CA GLU A 65 -9.17 14.45 -24.16
C GLU A 65 -8.87 14.12 -25.62
N GLN A 66 -8.07 14.93 -26.31
CA GLN A 66 -7.67 14.66 -27.71
C GLN A 66 -6.88 13.36 -27.84
N CYS A 67 -5.96 13.09 -26.90
CA CYS A 67 -5.20 11.83 -26.89
C CYS A 67 -6.11 10.63 -26.62
N LEU A 68 -7.06 10.77 -25.68
CA LEU A 68 -8.03 9.73 -25.36
C LEU A 68 -8.96 9.41 -26.52
N GLN A 69 -9.43 10.42 -27.27
CA GLN A 69 -10.26 10.22 -28.46
C GLN A 69 -9.53 9.40 -29.54
N GLN A 70 -8.22 9.63 -29.72
CA GLN A 70 -7.41 8.83 -30.66
C GLN A 70 -7.22 7.39 -30.16
N LEU A 71 -6.97 7.21 -28.87
CA LEU A 71 -6.81 5.89 -28.25
C LEU A 71 -8.11 5.07 -28.29
N SER A 72 -9.26 5.70 -27.99
CA SER A 72 -10.56 5.02 -28.00
C SER A 72 -11.04 4.67 -29.40
N ALA A 73 -10.73 5.51 -30.41
CA ALA A 73 -11.02 5.21 -31.80
C ALA A 73 -10.24 3.99 -32.32
N GLN A 74 -8.98 3.85 -31.90
CA GLN A 74 -8.14 2.73 -32.30
C GLN A 74 -8.44 1.43 -31.53
N PHE A 75 -8.71 1.54 -30.22
CA PHE A 75 -8.91 0.40 -29.32
C PHE A 75 -10.23 0.51 -28.55
N PRO A 76 -11.39 0.37 -29.24
CA PRO A 76 -12.69 0.43 -28.57
C PRO A 76 -12.83 -0.74 -27.58
N GLY A 77 -13.24 -0.43 -26.35
CA GLY A 77 -13.46 -1.43 -25.29
C GLY A 77 -12.17 -1.99 -24.66
N SER A 78 -11.00 -1.39 -24.92
CA SER A 78 -9.78 -1.79 -24.22
C SER A 78 -9.84 -1.42 -22.74
N PRO A 79 -9.60 -2.36 -21.79
CA PRO A 79 -9.65 -2.09 -20.36
C PRO A 79 -8.63 -1.03 -19.93
N ARG A 80 -7.51 -0.94 -20.68
CA ARG A 80 -6.47 0.06 -20.46
C ARG A 80 -6.96 1.47 -20.83
N VAL A 81 -7.65 1.61 -21.96
CA VAL A 81 -8.22 2.89 -22.40
C VAL A 81 -9.37 3.32 -21.51
N GLN A 82 -10.25 2.41 -21.12
CA GLN A 82 -11.33 2.69 -20.17
C GLN A 82 -10.79 3.15 -18.81
N CYS A 83 -9.69 2.55 -18.32
CA CYS A 83 -9.04 3.02 -17.10
C CYS A 83 -8.52 4.46 -17.26
N LEU A 84 -7.87 4.80 -18.39
CA LEU A 84 -7.41 6.17 -18.67
C LEU A 84 -8.56 7.17 -18.79
N GLU A 85 -9.68 6.77 -19.41
CA GLU A 85 -10.90 7.58 -19.47
C GLU A 85 -11.44 7.84 -18.06
N GLY A 86 -11.48 6.81 -17.21
CA GLY A 86 -11.85 6.97 -15.80
C GLY A 86 -10.95 7.95 -15.03
N ILE A 87 -9.63 7.89 -15.24
CA ILE A 87 -8.67 8.83 -14.63
C ILE A 87 -8.93 10.27 -15.11
N TRP A 88 -9.26 10.45 -16.39
CA TRP A 88 -9.65 11.77 -16.90
C TRP A 88 -10.96 12.25 -16.28
N LYS A 89 -11.97 11.38 -16.16
CA LYS A 89 -13.26 11.68 -15.49
C LYS A 89 -13.07 12.04 -14.02
N GLU A 90 -12.16 11.40 -13.31
CA GLU A 90 -11.79 11.75 -11.93
C GLU A 90 -11.31 13.19 -11.78
N ALA A 91 -10.73 13.75 -12.84
CA ALA A 91 -10.20 15.10 -12.85
C ALA A 91 -11.21 16.14 -13.36
N THR A 92 -12.22 15.74 -14.13
CA THR A 92 -13.17 16.65 -14.80
C THR A 92 -14.60 16.59 -14.25
N GLU A 93 -15.02 15.46 -13.68
CA GLU A 93 -16.40 15.20 -13.25
C GLU A 93 -16.54 15.08 -11.72
N SER A 94 -17.78 14.89 -11.24
CA SER A 94 -18.04 14.71 -9.81
C SER A 94 -17.69 13.28 -9.37
N SER A 95 -17.34 13.09 -8.10
CA SER A 95 -16.95 11.78 -7.60
C SER A 95 -18.08 10.74 -7.72
N GLU A 96 -19.35 11.15 -7.65
CA GLU A 96 -20.51 10.27 -7.84
C GLU A 96 -20.64 9.77 -9.28
N THR A 97 -20.41 10.62 -10.29
CA THR A 97 -20.49 10.17 -11.70
C THR A 97 -19.37 9.22 -12.03
N VAL A 98 -18.18 9.48 -11.50
CA VAL A 98 -16.99 8.63 -11.64
C VAL A 98 -17.21 7.26 -10.99
N LEU A 99 -17.79 7.22 -9.78
CA LEU A 99 -18.16 5.93 -9.18
C LEU A 99 -19.13 5.16 -10.05
N GLY A 100 -20.18 5.83 -10.56
CA GLY A 100 -21.13 5.19 -11.48
C GLY A 100 -20.49 4.67 -12.77
N TYR A 101 -19.44 5.33 -13.27
CA TYR A 101 -18.64 4.87 -14.40
C TYR A 101 -17.87 3.60 -14.05
N TYR A 102 -17.12 3.60 -12.94
CA TYR A 102 -16.34 2.42 -12.53
C TYR A 102 -17.22 1.23 -12.19
N THR A 103 -18.36 1.43 -11.52
CA THR A 103 -19.30 0.34 -11.22
C THR A 103 -19.80 -0.33 -12.49
N LYS A 104 -20.20 0.43 -13.52
CA LYS A 104 -20.61 -0.14 -14.82
C LYS A 104 -19.48 -0.89 -15.51
N LEU A 105 -18.27 -0.34 -15.45
CA LEU A 105 -17.09 -0.97 -16.05
C LEU A 105 -16.79 -2.32 -15.37
N LEU A 106 -16.95 -2.42 -14.06
CA LEU A 106 -16.78 -3.67 -13.32
C LEU A 106 -17.94 -4.66 -13.49
N GLU A 107 -19.15 -4.18 -13.78
CA GLU A 107 -20.27 -5.03 -14.21
C GLU A 107 -20.00 -5.69 -15.57
N GLU A 108 -19.34 -4.97 -16.49
CA GLU A 108 -18.95 -5.47 -17.81
C GLU A 108 -17.72 -6.38 -17.75
N ASP A 109 -16.67 -5.97 -17.03
CA ASP A 109 -15.43 -6.73 -16.83
C ASP A 109 -15.02 -6.77 -15.35
N PRO A 110 -15.47 -7.80 -14.60
CA PRO A 110 -15.14 -7.93 -13.18
C PRO A 110 -13.65 -8.27 -12.95
N ALA A 111 -12.90 -8.69 -13.98
CA ALA A 111 -11.49 -9.04 -13.88
C ALA A 111 -10.56 -7.82 -14.03
N ASN A 112 -11.09 -6.62 -14.27
CA ASN A 112 -10.29 -5.42 -14.44
C ASN A 112 -9.75 -4.87 -13.12
N ALA A 113 -8.64 -5.43 -12.64
CA ALA A 113 -7.99 -5.03 -11.39
C ALA A 113 -7.64 -3.53 -11.33
N ALA A 114 -7.31 -2.90 -12.46
CA ALA A 114 -6.99 -1.48 -12.50
C ALA A 114 -8.22 -0.63 -12.17
N ALA A 115 -9.38 -0.96 -12.73
CA ALA A 115 -10.63 -0.25 -12.44
C ALA A 115 -11.09 -0.44 -10.99
N TRP A 116 -10.94 -1.64 -10.41
CA TRP A 116 -11.20 -1.88 -8.98
C TRP A 116 -10.38 -0.94 -8.10
N LYS A 117 -9.07 -0.86 -8.34
CA LYS A 117 -8.17 0.02 -7.56
C LYS A 117 -8.56 1.50 -7.68
N ARG A 118 -8.98 1.96 -8.86
CA ARG A 118 -9.46 3.33 -9.05
C ARG A 118 -10.79 3.57 -8.31
N GLN A 119 -11.74 2.65 -8.40
CA GLN A 119 -13.02 2.74 -7.66
C GLN A 119 -12.79 2.87 -6.15
N ILE A 120 -11.92 2.03 -5.58
CA ILE A 120 -11.58 2.03 -4.16
C ILE A 120 -10.94 3.37 -3.76
N SER A 121 -10.02 3.89 -4.59
CA SER A 121 -9.39 5.20 -4.37
C SER A 121 -10.41 6.34 -4.36
N VAL A 122 -11.38 6.33 -5.29
CA VAL A 122 -12.47 7.32 -5.33
C VAL A 122 -13.35 7.22 -4.09
N LEU A 123 -13.74 6.01 -3.66
CA LEU A 123 -14.52 5.79 -2.43
C LEU A 123 -13.78 6.34 -1.19
N ARG A 124 -12.48 6.08 -1.10
CA ARG A 124 -11.61 6.58 -0.03
C ARG A 124 -11.57 8.11 -0.04
N ARG A 125 -11.38 8.74 -1.20
CA ARG A 125 -11.37 10.21 -1.35
C ARG A 125 -12.70 10.85 -0.97
N MET A 126 -13.82 10.17 -1.21
CA MET A 126 -15.16 10.62 -0.80
C MET A 126 -15.42 10.45 0.71
N GLY A 127 -14.52 9.84 1.46
CA GLY A 127 -14.71 9.53 2.88
C GLY A 127 -15.67 8.37 3.13
N ARG A 128 -16.06 7.61 2.10
CA ARG A 128 -16.89 6.40 2.23
C ARG A 128 -16.03 5.19 2.60
N ILE A 129 -15.37 5.30 3.74
CA ILE A 129 -14.35 4.35 4.20
C ILE A 129 -14.89 2.93 4.33
N GLU A 130 -16.06 2.75 4.95
CA GLU A 130 -16.63 1.41 5.18
C GLU A 130 -16.81 0.64 3.87
N ARG A 131 -17.39 1.31 2.87
CA ARG A 131 -17.54 0.74 1.52
C ARG A 131 -16.19 0.51 0.85
N ALA A 132 -15.23 1.41 1.02
CA ALA A 132 -13.88 1.20 0.49
C ALA A 132 -13.22 -0.06 1.07
N VAL A 133 -13.41 -0.35 2.36
CA VAL A 133 -12.91 -1.57 3.02
C VAL A 133 -13.61 -2.81 2.49
N GLU A 134 -14.94 -2.78 2.33
CA GLU A 134 -15.71 -3.90 1.77
C GLU A 134 -15.25 -4.24 0.35
N GLU A 135 -15.16 -3.23 -0.53
CA GLU A 135 -14.73 -3.38 -1.92
C GLU A 135 -13.25 -3.84 -1.99
N LEU A 136 -12.37 -3.28 -1.16
CA LEU A 136 -10.96 -3.69 -1.11
C LEU A 136 -10.79 -5.11 -0.56
N SER A 137 -11.64 -5.56 0.35
CA SER A 137 -11.63 -6.95 0.83
C SER A 137 -12.06 -7.91 -0.28
N GLN A 138 -13.13 -7.61 -1.01
CA GLN A 138 -13.56 -8.40 -2.17
C GLN A 138 -12.50 -8.42 -3.28
N PHE A 139 -11.79 -7.30 -3.46
CA PHE A 139 -10.68 -7.22 -4.41
C PHE A 139 -9.58 -8.20 -4.05
N LEU A 140 -9.18 -8.22 -2.78
CA LEU A 140 -8.11 -9.09 -2.28
C LEU A 140 -8.52 -10.56 -2.20
N ASP A 141 -9.81 -10.87 -2.05
CA ASP A 141 -10.32 -12.23 -2.20
C ASP A 141 -10.12 -12.76 -3.63
N THR A 142 -10.16 -11.87 -4.64
CA THR A 142 -9.95 -12.22 -6.05
C THR A 142 -8.47 -12.13 -6.44
N PHE A 143 -7.77 -11.10 -5.98
CA PHE A 143 -6.38 -10.75 -6.34
C PHE A 143 -5.46 -10.77 -5.11
N TYR A 144 -5.42 -11.91 -4.41
CA TYR A 144 -4.70 -12.05 -3.14
C TYR A 144 -3.21 -11.68 -3.22
N ALA A 145 -2.55 -11.89 -4.37
CA ALA A 145 -1.13 -11.60 -4.55
C ALA A 145 -0.79 -10.11 -4.66
N ASP A 146 -1.78 -9.22 -4.64
CA ASP A 146 -1.56 -7.78 -4.75
C ASP A 146 -1.09 -7.16 -3.44
N VAL A 147 0.22 -6.88 -3.35
CA VAL A 147 0.85 -6.29 -2.16
C VAL A 147 0.32 -4.88 -1.87
N GLU A 148 0.14 -4.07 -2.90
CA GLU A 148 -0.36 -2.68 -2.77
C GLU A 148 -1.76 -2.63 -2.16
N GLY A 149 -2.66 -3.55 -2.56
CA GLY A 149 -4.00 -3.63 -1.98
C GLY A 149 -3.99 -3.98 -0.49
N TRP A 150 -3.12 -4.90 -0.05
CA TRP A 150 -2.96 -5.22 1.38
C TRP A 150 -2.38 -4.05 2.18
N LEU A 151 -1.45 -3.28 1.59
CA LEU A 151 -0.89 -2.07 2.20
C LEU A 151 -1.94 -0.96 2.33
N GLU A 152 -2.73 -0.72 1.29
CA GLU A 152 -3.86 0.22 1.33
C GLU A 152 -4.88 -0.19 2.41
N LEU A 153 -5.19 -1.48 2.54
CA LEU A 153 -6.11 -1.98 3.57
C LEU A 153 -5.55 -1.74 4.97
N ALA A 154 -4.27 -2.02 5.19
CA ALA A 154 -3.59 -1.74 6.45
C ALA A 154 -3.59 -0.24 6.80
N ASP A 155 -3.34 0.62 5.81
CA ASP A 155 -3.36 2.08 5.98
C ASP A 155 -4.76 2.61 6.28
N ILE A 156 -5.79 2.08 5.62
CA ILE A 156 -7.19 2.40 5.95
C ILE A 156 -7.50 2.00 7.39
N TYR A 157 -7.15 0.79 7.83
CA TYR A 157 -7.39 0.39 9.22
C TYR A 157 -6.61 1.23 10.24
N ALA A 158 -5.39 1.66 9.91
CA ALA A 158 -4.58 2.51 10.78
C ALA A 158 -5.07 3.97 10.85
N SER A 159 -5.56 4.52 9.73
CA SER A 159 -5.98 5.92 9.61
C SER A 159 -7.42 6.19 10.08
N CYS A 160 -8.29 5.18 10.11
CA CYS A 160 -9.72 5.40 10.32
C CYS A 160 -10.09 5.59 11.80
N ASN A 161 -10.41 6.84 12.13
CA ASN A 161 -10.82 7.27 13.46
C ASN A 161 -12.29 6.90 13.81
N HIS A 162 -13.09 6.44 12.83
CA HIS A 162 -14.53 6.22 13.00
C HIS A 162 -14.88 4.86 13.62
N PHE A 163 -14.03 3.85 13.48
CA PHE A 163 -14.21 2.58 14.16
C PHE A 163 -13.79 2.72 15.63
N ILE A 164 -14.76 2.95 16.51
CA ILE A 164 -14.61 2.91 17.96
C ILE A 164 -14.46 1.44 18.39
N SER A 165 -13.41 0.77 17.92
CA SER A 165 -13.10 -0.61 18.30
C SER A 165 -11.65 -0.73 18.73
N PRO A 166 -11.37 -1.36 19.88
CA PRO A 166 -10.03 -1.63 20.35
C PRO A 166 -9.24 -2.63 19.47
N LEU A 167 -9.87 -3.23 18.45
CA LEU A 167 -9.26 -4.17 17.50
C LEU A 167 -8.73 -3.52 16.20
N ARG A 168 -8.69 -2.19 16.08
CA ARG A 168 -8.26 -1.52 14.83
C ARG A 168 -6.86 -1.90 14.37
N TYR A 169 -5.89 -1.79 15.28
CA TYR A 169 -4.51 -2.10 14.97
C TYR A 169 -4.28 -3.60 14.77
N THR A 170 -5.14 -4.47 15.32
CA THR A 170 -5.04 -5.91 15.08
C THR A 170 -5.43 -6.28 13.65
N TYR A 171 -6.44 -5.61 13.06
CA TYR A 171 -6.77 -5.81 11.64
C TYR A 171 -5.68 -5.23 10.72
N ALA A 172 -5.15 -4.05 11.04
CA ALA A 172 -4.01 -3.49 10.30
C ALA A 172 -2.79 -4.42 10.33
N LEU A 173 -2.46 -4.99 11.50
CA LEU A 173 -1.40 -5.98 11.66
C LEU A 173 -1.67 -7.26 10.88
N GLN A 174 -2.92 -7.73 10.85
CA GLN A 174 -3.30 -8.89 10.05
C GLN A 174 -3.07 -8.61 8.56
N SER A 175 -3.53 -7.47 8.05
CA SER A 175 -3.27 -7.04 6.66
C SER A 175 -1.77 -6.95 6.36
N LEU A 176 -0.97 -6.37 7.27
CA LEU A 176 0.48 -6.31 7.12
C LEU A 176 1.13 -7.70 7.19
N SER A 177 0.59 -8.64 7.97
CA SER A 177 1.10 -10.02 7.98
C SER A 177 0.96 -10.70 6.61
N HIS A 178 -0.12 -10.43 5.88
CA HIS A 178 -0.29 -10.88 4.50
C HIS A 178 0.76 -10.24 3.56
N VAL A 179 1.07 -8.94 3.74
CA VAL A 179 2.16 -8.27 3.02
C VAL A 179 3.50 -8.95 3.28
N LEU A 180 3.82 -9.25 4.55
CA LEU A 180 5.07 -9.90 4.92
C LEU A 180 5.19 -11.32 4.36
N LEU A 181 4.06 -12.04 4.18
CA LEU A 181 4.05 -13.33 3.50
C LEU A 181 4.35 -13.21 2.00
N LEU A 182 3.87 -12.13 1.36
CA LEU A 182 4.07 -11.91 -0.08
C LEU A 182 5.43 -11.30 -0.42
N ALA A 183 5.96 -10.42 0.45
CA ALA A 183 7.21 -9.70 0.25
C ALA A 183 8.08 -9.63 1.53
N PRO A 184 8.58 -10.78 2.04
CA PRO A 184 9.36 -10.86 3.27
C PRO A 184 10.73 -10.15 3.20
N GLN A 185 11.25 -9.93 2.00
CA GLN A 185 12.56 -9.33 1.75
C GLN A 185 12.60 -7.81 1.95
N ASN A 186 11.44 -7.15 2.10
CA ASN A 186 11.40 -5.70 2.17
C ASN A 186 11.38 -5.21 3.65
N PRO A 187 12.47 -4.59 4.15
CA PRO A 187 12.54 -4.13 5.53
C PRO A 187 11.56 -3.00 5.84
N PHE A 188 11.07 -2.25 4.83
CA PHE A 188 10.07 -1.20 5.05
C PHE A 188 8.75 -1.76 5.56
N TYR A 189 8.30 -2.91 5.03
CA TYR A 189 7.04 -3.52 5.44
C TYR A 189 7.13 -4.09 6.86
N VAL A 190 8.29 -4.67 7.21
CA VAL A 190 8.54 -5.17 8.57
C VAL A 190 8.60 -4.01 9.57
N LEU A 191 9.21 -2.89 9.18
CA LEU A 191 9.24 -1.68 10.01
C LEU A 191 7.83 -1.12 10.25
N GLN A 192 7.02 -1.03 9.19
CA GLN A 192 5.62 -0.59 9.33
C GLN A 192 4.82 -1.53 10.26
N ALA A 193 5.04 -2.84 10.16
CA ALA A 193 4.44 -3.84 11.05
C ALA A 193 4.91 -3.69 12.51
N ALA A 194 6.19 -3.39 12.73
CA ALA A 194 6.74 -3.15 14.06
C ALA A 194 6.09 -1.93 14.73
N GLU A 195 5.91 -0.85 13.98
CA GLU A 195 5.29 0.38 14.45
C GLU A 195 3.81 0.20 14.75
N THR A 196 3.08 -0.49 13.86
CA THR A 196 1.67 -0.81 14.12
C THR A 196 1.52 -1.73 15.34
N ALA A 197 2.42 -2.70 15.53
CA ALA A 197 2.43 -3.58 16.71
C ALA A 197 2.68 -2.78 18.00
N TYR A 198 3.61 -1.82 17.95
CA TYR A 198 3.84 -0.92 19.07
C TYR A 198 2.59 -0.10 19.40
N THR A 199 1.93 0.48 18.39
CA THR A 199 0.69 1.25 18.61
C THR A 199 -0.48 0.38 19.07
N ALA A 200 -0.50 -0.91 18.71
CA ALA A 200 -1.47 -1.87 19.21
C ALA A 200 -1.24 -2.26 20.68
N GLY A 201 -0.07 -1.93 21.25
CA GLY A 201 0.34 -2.32 22.60
C GLY A 201 1.00 -3.70 22.68
N ASP A 202 1.22 -4.39 21.56
CA ASP A 202 1.97 -5.65 21.53
C ASP A 202 3.48 -5.38 21.50
N ILE A 203 4.00 -5.03 22.67
CA ILE A 203 5.41 -4.69 22.91
C ILE A 203 6.33 -5.86 22.53
N CYS A 204 5.89 -7.11 22.77
CA CYS A 204 6.66 -8.31 22.48
C CYS A 204 6.82 -8.56 20.98
N LEU A 205 5.76 -8.35 20.21
CA LEU A 205 5.82 -8.44 18.75
C LEU A 205 6.62 -7.27 18.16
N ALA A 206 6.39 -6.06 18.66
CA ALA A 206 7.06 -4.85 18.20
C ALA A 206 8.58 -4.96 18.30
N ILE A 207 9.12 -5.35 19.47
CA ILE A 207 10.58 -5.46 19.65
C ILE A 207 11.20 -6.51 18.72
N LYS A 208 10.52 -7.64 18.50
CA LYS A 208 10.99 -8.69 17.58
C LYS A 208 11.06 -8.18 16.15
N MET A 209 10.03 -7.47 15.71
CA MET A 209 9.98 -6.92 14.36
C MET A 209 11.00 -5.79 14.17
N PHE A 210 11.22 -4.93 15.17
CA PHE A 210 12.28 -3.91 15.09
C PHE A 210 13.68 -4.53 14.99
N LEU A 211 13.97 -5.57 15.79
CA LEU A 211 15.24 -6.28 15.69
C LEU A 211 15.40 -7.02 14.36
N MET A 212 14.31 -7.55 13.81
CA MET A 212 14.30 -8.16 12.48
C MET A 212 14.64 -7.14 11.38
N VAL A 213 14.11 -5.91 11.46
CA VAL A 213 14.48 -4.84 10.52
C VAL A 213 15.97 -4.52 10.61
N VAL A 214 16.53 -4.46 11.81
CA VAL A 214 17.97 -4.23 12.02
C VAL A 214 18.77 -5.33 11.32
N ASP A 215 18.45 -6.60 11.58
CA ASP A 215 19.11 -7.76 10.95
C ASP A 215 18.99 -7.76 9.41
N MET A 216 17.82 -7.37 8.88
CA MET A 216 17.61 -7.23 7.43
C MET A 216 18.40 -6.09 6.80
N THR A 217 18.75 -5.06 7.56
CA THR A 217 19.55 -3.92 7.07
C THR A 217 21.03 -4.06 7.37
N ASP A 218 21.39 -4.94 8.30
CA ASP A 218 22.75 -5.31 8.63
C ASP A 218 23.25 -6.31 7.58
N ASP A 219 23.36 -5.86 6.32
CA ASP A 219 24.01 -6.64 5.27
C ASP A 219 25.48 -6.90 5.66
N VAL A 220 25.74 -8.13 6.09
CA VAL A 220 27.07 -8.74 6.27
C VAL A 220 27.70 -8.98 4.89
N GLY A 221 28.03 -7.89 4.20
CA GLY A 221 28.98 -7.94 3.08
C GLY A 221 30.38 -7.62 3.60
N ASP A 222 31.38 -8.40 3.22
CA ASP A 222 32.83 -8.23 3.47
C ASP A 222 33.43 -6.88 2.98
N ALA A 223 32.63 -5.84 2.80
CA ALA A 223 33.10 -4.48 2.69
C ALA A 223 33.46 -3.99 4.10
N PRO A 224 34.66 -3.41 4.31
CA PRO A 224 34.97 -2.76 5.58
C PRO A 224 33.85 -1.78 5.88
N VAL A 225 33.37 -1.78 7.14
CA VAL A 225 32.42 -0.81 7.69
C VAL A 225 32.84 0.56 7.17
N LYS A 226 32.22 1.01 6.07
CA LYS A 226 32.27 2.42 5.76
C LYS A 226 31.53 3.01 6.94
N ASP A 227 32.08 4.04 7.55
CA ASP A 227 31.36 4.95 8.45
C ASP A 227 30.24 5.67 7.67
N SER A 228 29.43 4.94 6.91
CA SER A 228 28.19 5.40 6.33
C SER A 228 27.22 5.49 7.48
N ILE A 229 26.77 6.72 7.73
CA ILE A 229 25.67 7.02 8.65
C ILE A 229 24.55 6.01 8.36
N PRO A 230 24.06 5.26 9.36
CA PRO A 230 23.01 4.28 9.13
C PRO A 230 21.84 4.94 8.41
N THR A 231 21.34 4.25 7.38
CA THR A 231 20.24 4.79 6.55
C THR A 231 18.97 4.92 7.41
N GLY A 232 18.06 5.81 7.00
CA GLY A 232 16.92 6.22 7.83
C GLY A 232 16.05 5.08 8.36
N ILE A 233 16.02 3.92 7.69
CA ILE A 233 15.28 2.72 8.11
C ILE A 233 15.92 2.10 9.36
N THR A 234 17.22 1.80 9.31
CA THR A 234 17.98 1.20 10.43
C THR A 234 17.95 2.13 11.64
N VAL A 235 18.09 3.44 11.42
CA VAL A 235 17.97 4.44 12.48
C VAL A 235 16.58 4.42 13.12
N ARG A 236 15.52 4.39 12.31
CA ARG A 236 14.14 4.34 12.79
C ARG A 236 13.85 3.04 13.55
N ALA A 237 14.41 1.92 13.11
CA ALA A 237 14.31 0.64 13.82
C ALA A 237 15.03 0.67 15.18
N TRP A 238 16.25 1.20 15.25
CA TRP A 238 16.98 1.37 16.52
C TRP A 238 16.26 2.30 17.50
N TYR A 239 15.68 3.41 17.03
CA TYR A 239 14.81 4.24 17.87
C TYR A 239 13.60 3.45 18.39
N GLY A 240 13.00 2.61 17.55
CA GLY A 240 11.95 1.68 17.98
C GLY A 240 12.41 0.75 19.10
N VAL A 241 13.58 0.13 18.97
CA VAL A 241 14.16 -0.74 20.01
C VAL A 241 14.41 0.03 21.31
N GLU A 242 14.98 1.24 21.24
CA GLU A 242 15.24 2.08 22.41
C GLU A 242 13.95 2.45 23.14
N LEU A 243 12.88 2.73 22.39
CA LEU A 243 11.57 3.11 22.93
C LEU A 243 10.86 1.91 23.58
N VAL A 244 10.96 0.73 22.98
CA VAL A 244 10.29 -0.51 23.43
C VAL A 244 11.09 -1.23 24.53
N GLY A 245 12.41 -1.12 24.55
CA GLY A 245 13.32 -1.83 25.46
C GLY A 245 12.97 -1.68 26.95
N PRO A 246 12.81 -0.45 27.49
CA PRO A 246 12.43 -0.24 28.88
C PRO A 246 11.04 -0.78 29.22
N LEU A 247 10.10 -0.75 28.28
CA LEU A 247 8.74 -1.27 28.45
C LEU A 247 8.76 -2.80 28.51
N TYR A 248 9.53 -3.43 27.63
CA TYR A 248 9.72 -4.87 27.60
C TYR A 248 10.37 -5.38 28.89
N LEU A 249 11.43 -4.73 29.38
CA LEU A 249 12.09 -5.12 30.63
C LEU A 249 11.15 -5.01 31.84
N LYS A 250 10.31 -3.98 31.91
CA LYS A 250 9.28 -3.86 32.95
C LYS A 250 8.26 -5.00 32.88
N LEU A 251 7.81 -5.38 31.69
CA LEU A 251 6.89 -6.51 31.50
C LEU A 251 7.53 -7.83 31.95
N VAL A 252 8.77 -8.08 31.56
CA VAL A 252 9.50 -9.30 31.95
C VAL A 252 9.69 -9.35 33.46
N GLN A 253 10.05 -8.22 34.10
CA GLN A 253 10.20 -8.15 35.55
C GLN A 253 8.88 -8.45 36.28
N ILE A 254 7.76 -7.90 35.80
CA ILE A 254 6.42 -8.22 36.35
C ILE A 254 6.14 -9.72 36.22
N VAL A 255 6.44 -10.35 35.08
CA VAL A 255 6.21 -11.79 34.89
C VAL A 255 7.08 -12.64 35.82
N VAL A 256 8.32 -12.23 36.08
CA VAL A 256 9.23 -12.90 37.03
C VAL A 256 8.79 -12.71 38.48
N ASP A 257 8.20 -11.56 38.81
CA ASP A 257 7.74 -11.22 40.16
C ASP A 257 6.33 -11.77 40.47
N ILE A 258 5.62 -12.37 39.51
CA ILE A 258 4.39 -13.14 39.78
C ILE A 258 4.79 -14.37 40.61
N PRO A 259 4.32 -14.49 41.87
CA PRO A 259 4.66 -15.64 42.70
C PRO A 259 4.16 -16.92 42.03
N PRO A 260 4.91 -18.04 42.09
CA PRO A 260 4.50 -19.30 41.50
C PRO A 260 3.28 -19.84 42.25
N PHE A 261 2.08 -19.50 41.77
CA PHE A 261 0.81 -20.02 42.29
C PHE A 261 0.64 -21.54 42.03
N LEU A 262 1.66 -22.21 41.49
CA LEU A 262 1.64 -23.64 41.13
C LEU A 262 2.47 -24.55 42.05
N GLU A 263 3.06 -24.07 43.14
CA GLU A 263 3.73 -24.98 44.10
C GLU A 263 2.79 -25.54 45.19
N THR A 264 1.63 -24.93 45.43
CA THR A 264 0.71 -25.36 46.50
C THR A 264 -0.19 -26.55 46.15
N VAL A 265 -0.27 -26.96 44.88
CA VAL A 265 -1.10 -28.11 44.46
C VAL A 265 -0.36 -29.46 44.64
N SER A 266 0.94 -29.46 44.93
CA SER A 266 1.73 -30.69 45.07
C SER A 266 1.66 -31.39 46.45
N LYS A 267 0.94 -30.83 47.44
CA LYS A 267 0.94 -31.34 48.83
C LYS A 267 -0.40 -31.88 49.36
N THR A 268 -1.39 -32.13 48.51
CA THR A 268 -2.62 -32.84 48.94
C THR A 268 -2.82 -34.14 48.17
N PRO A 269 -2.95 -35.30 48.84
CA PRO A 269 -3.14 -36.57 48.16
C PRO A 269 -4.50 -36.58 47.44
N ALA A 270 -4.47 -37.18 46.25
CA ALA A 270 -5.54 -37.29 45.27
C ALA A 270 -6.97 -37.39 45.83
N LYS A 271 -7.83 -36.47 45.39
CA LYS A 271 -9.21 -36.81 45.04
C LYS A 271 -9.48 -36.34 43.61
N ARG A 272 -9.64 -37.33 42.73
CA ARG A 272 -10.17 -37.19 41.38
C ARG A 272 -11.51 -36.45 41.45
N THR A 273 -11.59 -35.31 40.79
CA THR A 273 -12.83 -34.84 40.14
C THR A 273 -12.42 -33.95 38.97
N GLN A 274 -12.81 -34.38 37.78
CA GLN A 274 -12.69 -33.64 36.52
C GLN A 274 -13.45 -32.32 36.64
N SER A 275 -12.85 -31.20 36.20
CA SER A 275 -13.55 -30.13 35.48
C SER A 275 -12.56 -29.09 34.96
N ALA A 276 -12.44 -29.08 33.62
CA ALA A 276 -12.27 -27.95 32.71
C ALA A 276 -11.33 -26.79 33.11
N VAL A 277 -10.22 -26.76 32.36
CA VAL A 277 -9.52 -25.56 31.89
C VAL A 277 -10.52 -24.48 31.46
N ILE A 278 -10.50 -23.33 32.12
CA ILE A 278 -11.04 -22.07 31.58
C ILE A 278 -9.99 -21.00 31.87
N PHE A 279 -9.20 -20.68 30.84
CA PHE A 279 -8.36 -19.50 30.79
C PHE A 279 -9.26 -18.35 30.29
N SER A 280 -9.89 -17.61 31.20
CA SER A 280 -10.66 -16.41 30.84
C SER A 280 -9.74 -15.20 30.82
N LEU A 281 -9.32 -14.82 29.61
CA LEU A 281 -8.97 -13.45 29.28
C LEU A 281 -10.14 -12.55 29.69
N THR A 282 -9.95 -11.68 30.68
CA THR A 282 -10.89 -10.58 30.94
C THR A 282 -10.27 -9.29 30.42
N TYR A 283 -10.70 -8.96 29.21
CA TYR A 283 -10.93 -7.60 28.75
C TYR A 283 -11.67 -6.84 29.85
N SER A 284 -11.11 -5.75 30.37
CA SER A 284 -11.83 -4.81 31.23
C SER A 284 -12.00 -3.51 30.45
N SER A 285 -13.21 -3.36 29.89
CA SER A 285 -13.77 -2.10 29.44
C SER A 285 -14.38 -1.37 30.64
N ALA A 286 -14.00 -0.10 30.83
CA ALA A 286 -14.82 0.94 31.42
C ALA A 286 -14.82 2.12 30.45
#